data_AF-D8SPK7-F1
#
_entry.id   AF-D8SPK7-F1
#
_cell.length_a   1.000
_cell.length_b   1.000
_cell.length_c   1.000
_cell.angle_alpha   90.00
_cell.angle_beta   90.00
_cell.angle_gamma   90.00
#
_symmetry.space_group_name_H-M   'P 1'
#
loop_
_entity.id
_entity.type
_entity.pdbx_description
1 polymer ?
#
loop_
_entity_poly.entity_id
_entity_poly.type
_entity_poly.pdbx_seq_one_letter_code
_entity_poly.pdbx_strand_id
1 'polypeptide(L)' 'MQSDCNLVLYFKNINIWDTKTNGKGIKCFLHLQKDGNLVIYDKYFKLVWSYNLYWKN' A
#
# COMPACT_ATOMS: atom_id res chain seq x y z
N MET A 1 5.02 0.91 -6.34
CA MET A 1 5.32 1.47 -5.02
C MET A 1 6.24 2.66 -5.22
N GLN A 2 5.79 3.86 -4.89
CA GLN A 2 6.59 5.08 -5.00
C GLN A 2 7.47 5.27 -3.76
N SER A 3 8.51 6.09 -3.89
CA SER A 3 9.48 6.38 -2.81
C SER A 3 8.86 7.12 -1.62
N ASP A 4 7.77 7.85 -1.86
CA ASP A 4 7.00 8.58 -0.85
C ASP A 4 6.01 7.69 -0.09
N CYS A 5 6.06 6.38 -0.28
CA CYS A 5 5.14 5.43 0.32
C CYS A 5 3.72 5.38 -0.26
N ASN A 6 3.47 5.95 -1.45
CA ASN A 6 2.21 5.75 -2.16
C ASN A 6 2.24 4.52 -3.10
N LEU A 7 1.21 3.68 -3.08
CA LEU A 7 1.00 2.69 -4.12
C LEU A 7 0.07 3.30 -5.17
N VAL A 8 0.57 3.44 -6.39
CA VAL A 8 -0.13 4.07 -7.51
C VAL A 8 -0.24 3.10 -8.68
N LEU A 9 -1.43 3.04 -9.27
CA LEU A 9 -1.67 2.43 -10.56
C LEU A 9 -1.66 3.51 -11.63
N TYR A 10 -0.80 3.33 -12.62
CA TYR A 10 -0.66 4.24 -13.75
C TYR A 10 -1.20 3.63 -15.04
N PHE A 11 -1.90 4.42 -15.84
CA PHE A 11 -2.08 4.17 -17.27
C PHE A 11 -1.27 5.20 -18.04
N LYS A 12 -0.18 4.75 -18.69
CA LYS A 12 0.87 5.65 -19.21
C LYS A 12 1.39 6.54 -18.05
N ASN A 13 1.20 7.86 -18.16
CA ASN A 13 1.64 8.84 -17.15
C ASN A 13 0.48 9.36 -16.31
N ILE A 14 -0.72 8.79 -16.47
CA ILE A 14 -1.92 9.21 -15.74
C ILE A 14 -2.07 8.32 -14.52
N ASN A 15 -2.07 8.91 -13.32
CA ASN A 15 -2.49 8.23 -12.09
C ASN A 15 -4.00 7.93 -12.22
N ILE A 16 -4.36 6.66 -12.27
CA ILE A 16 -5.76 6.22 -12.37
C ILE A 16 -6.32 5.71 -11.04
N TRP A 17 -5.45 5.39 -10.07
CA TRP A 17 -5.82 4.99 -8.72
C TRP A 17 -4.60 5.02 -7.79
N ASP A 18 -4.80 5.37 -6.52
CA ASP A 18 -3.78 5.26 -5.49
C ASP A 18 -4.31 4.99 -4.06
N THR A 19 -3.41 4.59 -3.16
CA THR A 19 -3.70 4.33 -1.74
C THR A 19 -3.71 5.59 -0.88
N LYS A 20 -3.35 6.75 -1.43
CA LYS A 20 -3.20 8.04 -0.71
C LYS A 20 -2.34 7.90 0.55
N THR A 21 -1.18 7.26 0.40
CA THR A 21 -0.25 6.98 1.52
C THR A 21 1.09 7.70 1.42
N ASN A 22 1.16 8.71 0.55
CA ASN A 22 2.30 9.62 0.42
C ASN A 22 2.66 10.20 1.80
N GLY A 23 3.93 10.12 2.19
CA GLY A 23 4.48 10.64 3.44
C GLY A 23 4.09 9.85 4.71
N LYS A 24 3.36 8.73 4.60
CA LYS A 24 2.91 7.96 5.77
C LYS A 24 3.95 6.97 6.33
N GLY A 25 5.11 6.85 5.68
CA GLY A 25 6.20 6.00 6.12
C GLY A 25 7.49 6.30 5.35
N ILE A 26 8.49 5.44 5.53
CA ILE A 26 9.76 5.51 4.80
C ILE A 26 10.19 4.15 4.29
N LYS A 27 10.74 4.11 3.07
CA LYS A 27 11.18 2.88 2.39
C LYS A 27 10.10 1.78 2.43
N CYS A 28 8.87 2.15 2.10
CA CYS A 28 7.74 1.24 2.19
C CYS A 28 7.75 0.16 1.11
N PHE A 29 7.17 -0.98 1.43
CA PHE A 29 7.05 -2.13 0.55
C PHE A 29 5.64 -2.70 0.57
N LEU A 30 5.26 -3.34 -0.53
CA LEU A 30 3.98 -4.02 -0.70
C LEU A 30 4.15 -5.50 -0.34
N HIS A 31 3.22 -6.05 0.42
CA HIS A 31 3.23 -7.45 0.83
C HIS A 31 1.83 -8.05 0.63
N LEU A 32 1.73 -9.08 -0.22
CA LEU A 32 0.53 -9.91 -0.33
C LEU A 32 0.66 -11.06 0.67
N GLN A 33 -0.17 -11.01 1.71
CA GLN A 33 -0.18 -12.02 2.76
C GLN A 33 -0.85 -13.32 2.29
N LYS A 34 -0.61 -14.42 3.02
CA LYS A 34 -1.16 -15.75 2.69
C LYS A 34 -2.69 -15.81 2.72
N ASP A 35 -3.32 -14.92 3.48
CA ASP A 35 -4.77 -14.77 3.61
C ASP A 35 -5.39 -13.91 2.49
N GLY A 36 -4.59 -13.45 1.53
CA GLY A 36 -5.04 -12.60 0.43
C GLY A 36 -5.11 -11.11 0.78
N ASN A 37 -4.72 -10.70 1.99
CA ASN A 37 -4.67 -9.29 2.35
C ASN A 37 -3.46 -8.61 1.71
N LEU A 38 -3.71 -7.50 1.00
CA LEU A 38 -2.67 -6.67 0.44
C LEU A 38 -2.31 -5.56 1.42
N VAL A 39 -1.06 -5.53 1.88
CA VAL A 39 -0.59 -4.64 2.94
C VAL A 39 0.60 -3.82 2.48
N ILE A 40 0.63 -2.55 2.89
CA ILE A 40 1.81 -1.69 2.79
C ILE A 40 2.42 -1.58 4.19
N TYR A 41 3.70 -1.91 4.29
CA TYR A 41 4.52 -1.70 5.48
C TYR A 41 5.62 -0.69 5.19
N ASP A 42 6.09 0.01 6.22
CA ASP A 42 7.36 0.74 6.15
C ASP A 42 8.56 -0.17 6.49
N LYS A 43 9.79 0.36 6.41
CA LYS A 43 11.02 -0.41 6.73
C LYS A 43 11.10 -0.97 8.15
N TYR A 44 10.29 -0.46 9.08
CA TYR A 44 10.20 -0.93 10.46
C TYR A 44 9.02 -1.89 10.66
N PHE A 45 8.42 -2.39 9.58
CA PHE A 45 7.22 -3.22 9.58
C PHE A 45 5.99 -2.53 10.21
N LYS A 46 5.96 -1.19 10.26
CA LYS A 46 4.76 -0.45 10.66
C LYS A 46 3.73 -0.53 9.55
N LEU A 47 2.49 -0.87 9.91
CA LEU A 47 1.35 -0.86 9.00
C LEU A 47 1.08 0.56 8.48
N VAL A 48 1.16 0.74 7.16
CA VAL A 48 0.87 2.00 6.46
C VAL A 48 -0.53 1.97 5.86
N TRP A 49 -0.93 0.84 5.26
CA TRP A 49 -2.24 0.63 4.66
C TRP A 49 -2.53 -0.86 4.52
N SER A 50 -3.80 -1.25 4.51
CA SER A 50 -4.22 -2.62 4.16
C SER A 50 -5.55 -2.58 3.42
N TYR A 51 -5.73 -3.49 2.47
CA TYR A 51 -6.99 -3.65 1.74
C TYR A 51 -8.16 -4.10 2.66
N ASN A 52 -7.85 -4.68 3.82
CA ASN A 52 -8.82 -5.00 4.89
C ASN A 52 -10.05 -5.76 4.36
N LEU A 53 -9.82 -6.98 3.86
CA LEU A 53 -10.89 -7.95 3.57
C LEU A 53 -11.29 -8.79 4.78
N TYR A 54 -11.17 -8.28 6.01
CA TYR A 54 -11.81 -8.98 7.13
C TYR A 54 -13.32 -8.90 6.88
N TRP A 55 -13.93 -10.05 6.60
CA TRP A 55 -15.37 -10.21 6.60
C TRP A 55 -15.88 -9.59 7.90
N LYS A 56 -16.57 -8.44 7.79
CA LYS A 56 -17.38 -7.92 8.88
C LYS A 56 -18.50 -8.93 9.08
N ASN A 57 -18.31 -9.84 10.04
CA ASN A 57 -19.44 -10.40 10.76
C ASN A 57 -20.03 -9.31 11.66
#